data_AF-A0A1F5IUU6-F1
#
_entry.id   AF-A0A1F5IUU6-F1
#
_cell.length_a   1.000
_cell.length_b   1.000
_cell.length_c   1.000
_cell.angle_alpha   90.00
_cell.angle_beta   90.00
_cell.angle_gamma   90.00
#
_symmetry.space_group_name_H-M   'P 1'
#
loop_
_entity.id
_entity.type
_entity.pdbx_description
1 polymer ?
#
loop_
_entity_poly.entity_id
_entity_poly.type
_entity_poly.pdbx_seq_one_letter_code
_entity_poly.pdbx_strand_id
1 'polypeptide(L)'
;MEASMLQIMCWVDSEDYWYLHSLNETNESLDYYGYKFEVEGGTGGIGTSVVRLLIVEFISAKMTVGFVTPGNLKLEDSDITLRFISHEEPTKDVPVQCKISDEVKRASYMGDDQEKIEYIGFTLEKFYESHSAKFYLHDLRPPSEPGA
;
A
#
# COMPACT_ATOMS: atom_id res chain seq x y z
N MET A 1 9.61 -11.72 24.18
CA MET A 1 9.84 -10.79 23.06
C MET A 1 8.51 -10.67 22.37
N GLU A 2 7.84 -9.52 22.46
CA GLU A 2 6.69 -9.27 21.59
C GLU A 2 7.24 -9.11 20.18
N ALA A 3 6.78 -9.94 19.24
CA ALA A 3 6.97 -9.66 17.83
C ALA A 3 6.30 -8.31 17.56
N SER A 4 7.05 -7.29 17.16
CA SER A 4 6.46 -5.99 16.87
C SER A 4 5.75 -6.10 15.52
N MET A 5 4.43 -6.29 15.55
CA MET A 5 3.61 -6.30 14.34
C MET A 5 3.60 -4.90 13.72
N LEU A 6 3.95 -4.79 12.44
CA LEU A 6 3.93 -3.52 11.73
C LEU A 6 2.47 -3.02 11.62
N GLN A 7 2.22 -1.80 12.08
CA GLN A 7 0.92 -1.14 11.91
C GLN A 7 1.05 0.05 10.97
N ILE A 8 0.13 0.16 10.01
CA ILE A 8 0.11 1.25 9.03
C ILE A 8 -1.26 1.92 9.06
N MET A 9 -1.28 3.23 9.29
CA MET A 9 -2.50 4.03 9.20
C MET A 9 -2.80 4.35 7.73
N CYS A 10 -4.03 4.09 7.30
CA CYS A 10 -4.47 4.20 5.92
C CYS A 10 -5.60 5.23 5.84
N TRP A 11 -5.42 6.24 5.01
CA TRP A 11 -6.46 7.22 4.78
C TRP A 11 -7.28 6.82 3.56
N VAL A 12 -8.56 6.56 3.76
CA VAL A 12 -9.50 6.21 2.70
C VAL A 12 -10.64 7.21 2.66
N ASP A 13 -11.49 7.14 1.63
CA ASP A 13 -12.70 7.96 1.62
C ASP A 13 -13.76 7.43 2.61
N SER A 14 -14.82 8.21 2.81
CA SER A 14 -15.88 7.86 3.75
C SER A 14 -16.63 6.60 3.32
N GLU A 15 -16.85 6.38 2.02
CA GLU A 15 -17.63 5.24 1.51
C GLU A 15 -16.92 3.91 1.81
N ASP A 16 -15.64 3.83 1.47
CA ASP A 16 -14.81 2.65 1.74
C ASP A 16 -14.61 2.44 3.24
N TYR A 17 -14.43 3.52 4.01
CA TYR A 17 -14.34 3.45 5.48
C TYR A 17 -15.60 2.84 6.08
N TRP A 18 -16.79 3.32 5.71
CA TRP A 18 -18.05 2.83 6.27
C TRP A 18 -18.34 1.40 5.83
N TYR A 19 -17.94 1.01 4.63
CA TYR A 19 -18.01 -0.38 4.19
C TYR A 19 -17.15 -1.28 5.08
N LEU A 20 -15.87 -0.95 5.26
CA LEU A 20 -14.95 -1.71 6.12
C LEU A 20 -15.42 -1.74 7.58
N HIS A 21 -15.92 -0.62 8.09
CA HIS A 21 -16.49 -0.51 9.42
C HIS A 21 -17.66 -1.49 9.59
N SER A 22 -18.58 -1.54 8.61
CA SER A 22 -19.73 -2.44 8.66
C SER A 22 -19.32 -3.92 8.69
N LEU A 23 -18.32 -4.31 7.89
CA LEU A 23 -17.80 -5.68 7.87
C LEU A 23 -17.14 -6.06 9.21
N ASN A 24 -16.42 -5.12 9.82
CA ASN A 24 -15.82 -5.33 11.14
C ASN A 24 -16.89 -5.49 12.23
N GLU A 25 -17.96 -4.69 12.20
CA GLU A 25 -19.07 -4.81 13.15
C GLU A 25 -19.83 -6.14 13.01
N THR A 26 -19.98 -6.65 11.79
CA THR A 26 -20.61 -7.97 11.53
C THR A 26 -19.66 -9.15 11.68
N ASN A 27 -18.37 -8.88 11.95
CA ASN A 27 -17.29 -9.87 12.02
C ASN A 27 -17.20 -10.74 10.76
N GLU A 28 -17.49 -10.14 9.60
CA GLU A 28 -17.35 -10.76 8.30
C GLU A 28 -15.89 -10.77 7.87
N SER A 29 -15.43 -11.87 7.28
CA SER A 29 -14.07 -11.98 6.77
C SER A 29 -13.91 -11.15 5.50
N LEU A 30 -12.90 -10.27 5.50
CA LEU A 30 -12.52 -9.52 4.32
C LEU A 30 -11.52 -10.33 3.50
N ASP A 31 -11.91 -10.76 2.30
CA ASP A 31 -11.00 -11.45 1.38
C ASP A 31 -9.95 -10.47 0.86
N TYR A 32 -8.68 -10.80 1.07
CA TYR A 32 -7.57 -9.97 0.64
C TYR A 32 -6.43 -10.75 0.01
N TYR A 33 -5.61 -10.05 -0.77
CA TYR A 33 -4.33 -10.55 -1.28
C TYR A 33 -3.23 -9.52 -1.10
N GLY A 34 -2.22 -9.84 -0.29
CA GLY A 34 -1.07 -8.99 -0.02
C GLY A 34 0.19 -9.46 -0.74
N TYR A 35 0.93 -8.56 -1.39
CA TYR A 35 2.17 -8.90 -2.09
C TYR A 35 3.12 -7.69 -2.23
N LYS A 36 4.35 -7.92 -2.68
CA LYS A 36 5.36 -6.87 -2.92
C LYS A 36 5.43 -6.49 -4.39
N PHE A 37 5.65 -5.21 -4.67
CA PHE A 37 5.89 -4.72 -6.03
C PHE A 37 7.21 -3.95 -6.06
N GLU A 38 8.07 -4.23 -7.03
CA GLU A 38 9.34 -3.52 -7.24
C GLU A 38 9.35 -2.80 -8.59
N VAL A 39 9.77 -1.53 -8.59
CA VAL A 39 10.04 -0.77 -9.80
C VAL A 39 11.54 -0.54 -9.88
N GLU A 40 12.17 -1.22 -10.83
CA GLU A 40 13.61 -1.20 -11.04
C GLU A 40 14.00 -0.16 -12.07
N GLY A 41 15.18 0.43 -11.91
CA GLY A 41 15.85 1.17 -12.97
C GLY A 41 16.35 0.23 -14.06
N GLY A 42 16.27 0.66 -15.32
CA GLY A 42 16.90 -0.07 -16.41
C GLY A 42 18.42 -0.04 -16.35
N THR A 43 19.07 -0.90 -17.14
CA THR A 43 20.53 -1.00 -17.20
C THR A 43 21.12 0.20 -17.95
N GLY A 44 21.71 1.17 -17.24
CA GLY A 44 22.60 2.18 -17.83
C GLY A 44 22.19 3.66 -17.74
N GLY A 45 21.29 4.06 -16.84
CA GLY A 45 20.85 5.45 -16.66
C GLY A 45 20.94 5.98 -15.21
N ILE A 46 20.51 7.23 -15.01
CA ILE A 46 20.17 7.78 -13.69
C ILE A 46 19.01 6.95 -13.11
N GLY A 47 19.06 6.64 -11.81
CA GLY A 47 17.99 5.89 -11.13
C GLY A 47 18.18 4.37 -11.12
N THR A 48 19.33 3.88 -10.67
CA THR A 48 19.56 2.43 -10.40
C THR A 48 18.86 1.93 -9.12
N SER A 49 18.22 2.83 -8.39
CA SER A 49 17.43 2.55 -7.19
C SER A 49 16.20 1.70 -7.51
N VAL A 50 15.74 0.96 -6.50
CA VAL A 50 14.51 0.16 -6.56
C VAL A 50 13.48 0.80 -5.66
N VAL A 51 12.37 1.23 -6.24
CA VAL A 51 11.18 1.65 -5.47
C VAL A 51 10.40 0.40 -5.10
N ARG A 52 10.11 0.22 -3.82
CA ARG A 52 9.40 -0.94 -3.30
C ARG A 52 8.04 -0.54 -2.77
N LEU A 53 7.01 -1.26 -3.20
CA LEU A 53 5.66 -1.12 -2.70
C LEU A 53 5.20 -2.38 -1.99
N LEU A 54 4.40 -2.20 -0.94
CA LEU A 54 3.51 -3.24 -0.42
C LEU A 54 2.12 -2.97 -0.97
N ILE A 55 1.50 -3.98 -1.59
CA ILE A 55 0.15 -3.90 -2.13
C ILE A 55 -0.74 -4.84 -1.35
N VAL A 56 -1.92 -4.37 -0.94
CA VAL A 56 -2.99 -5.19 -0.38
C VAL A 56 -4.27 -4.94 -1.14
N GLU A 57 -4.71 -5.95 -1.89
CA GLU A 57 -5.98 -5.97 -2.60
C GLU A 57 -7.07 -6.48 -1.66
N PHE A 58 -8.16 -5.73 -1.49
CA PHE A 58 -9.35 -6.10 -0.72
C PHE A 58 -10.50 -6.40 -1.70
N ILE A 59 -10.68 -7.68 -2.00
CA ILE A 59 -11.51 -8.14 -3.12
C ILE A 59 -12.98 -7.78 -2.89
N SER A 60 -13.52 -8.09 -1.71
CA SER A 60 -14.93 -7.81 -1.37
C SER A 60 -15.22 -6.32 -1.29
N ALA A 61 -14.26 -5.53 -0.82
CA ALA A 61 -14.36 -4.07 -0.73
C ALA A 61 -14.12 -3.35 -2.05
N LYS A 62 -13.71 -4.06 -3.12
CA LYS A 62 -13.30 -3.46 -4.39
C LYS A 62 -12.31 -2.30 -4.17
N MET A 63 -11.36 -2.53 -3.29
CA MET A 63 -10.38 -1.53 -2.89
C MET A 63 -9.00 -2.15 -2.91
N THR A 64 -7.98 -1.37 -3.25
CA THR A 64 -6.58 -1.76 -3.13
C THR A 64 -5.77 -0.64 -2.52
N VAL A 65 -4.86 -0.98 -1.62
CA VAL A 65 -3.97 -0.02 -0.98
C VAL A 65 -2.53 -0.37 -1.29
N GLY A 66 -1.78 0.61 -1.77
CA GLY A 66 -0.35 0.54 -2.01
C GLY A 66 0.41 1.43 -1.03
N PHE A 67 1.54 0.93 -0.55
CA PHE A 67 2.46 1.67 0.32
C PHE A 67 3.82 1.72 -0.32
N VAL A 68 4.32 2.90 -0.68
CA VAL A 68 5.73 3.07 -1.00
C VAL A 68 6.51 2.93 0.29
N THR A 69 7.41 1.95 0.35
CA THR A 69 8.14 1.60 1.58
C THR A 69 9.55 2.19 1.59
N PRO A 70 10.06 2.58 2.76
CA PRO A 70 11.47 2.93 2.87
C PRO A 70 12.34 1.68 2.65
N GLY A 71 13.51 1.86 2.01
CA GLY A 71 14.36 0.74 1.59
C GLY A 71 14.90 -0.15 2.72
N ASN A 72 14.78 0.29 3.97
CA ASN A 72 15.17 -0.45 5.17
C ASN A 72 13.99 -1.15 5.88
N LEU A 73 12.76 -1.07 5.36
CA LEU A 73 11.61 -1.73 5.97
C LEU A 73 11.82 -3.26 5.95
N LYS A 74 11.74 -3.88 7.12
CA LYS A 74 11.74 -5.33 7.29
C LYS A 74 10.37 -5.76 7.80
N LEU A 75 9.77 -6.75 7.13
CA LEU A 75 8.60 -7.46 7.63
C LEU A 75 9.12 -8.71 8.33
N GLU A 76 9.03 -8.76 9.66
CA GLU A 76 9.58 -9.88 10.44
C GLU A 76 8.78 -11.17 10.24
N ASP A 77 7.44 -11.07 10.24
CA ASP A 77 6.53 -12.24 10.12
C ASP A 77 5.55 -12.13 8.94
N SER A 78 5.76 -11.16 8.04
CA SER A 78 4.82 -10.79 6.96
C SER A 78 3.41 -10.37 7.44
N ASP A 79 3.14 -10.43 8.73
CA ASP A 79 1.94 -9.91 9.38
C ASP A 79 1.99 -8.38 9.46
N ILE A 80 0.94 -7.74 8.97
CA ILE A 80 0.73 -6.31 9.08
C ILE A 80 -0.69 -6.04 9.58
N THR A 81 -0.87 -4.98 10.35
CA THR A 81 -2.20 -4.43 10.63
C THR A 81 -2.38 -3.13 9.88
N LEU A 82 -3.35 -3.08 8.99
CA LEU A 82 -3.80 -1.85 8.36
C LEU A 82 -4.91 -1.25 9.23
N ARG A 83 -4.77 0.03 9.58
CA ARG A 83 -5.75 0.76 10.39
C ARG A 83 -6.35 1.84 9.51
N PHE A 84 -7.63 1.71 9.17
CA PHE A 84 -8.29 2.59 8.21
C PHE A 84 -8.99 3.74 8.92
N ILE A 85 -8.75 4.95 8.46
CA ILE A 85 -9.45 6.17 8.90
C ILE A 85 -10.01 6.92 7.70
N SER A 86 -11.02 7.75 7.95
CA SER A 86 -11.55 8.69 6.97
C SER A 86 -11.53 10.11 7.50
N HIS A 87 -11.80 11.08 6.64
CA HIS A 87 -11.91 12.48 7.04
C HIS A 87 -13.07 12.72 8.03
N GLU A 88 -14.16 11.94 7.93
CA GLU A 88 -15.32 12.04 8.82
C GLU A 88 -15.06 11.40 10.19
N GLU A 89 -14.26 10.33 10.22
CA GLU A 89 -13.91 9.58 11.43
C GLU A 89 -12.37 9.47 11.58
N PRO A 90 -11.65 10.59 11.78
CA PRO A 90 -10.19 10.60 11.79
C PRO A 90 -9.57 9.99 13.06
N THR A 91 -10.37 9.75 14.09
CA THR A 91 -9.93 9.23 15.40
C THR A 91 -10.44 7.82 15.69
N LYS A 92 -11.31 7.27 14.84
CA LYS A 92 -11.79 5.89 14.95
C LYS A 92 -11.25 5.12 13.78
N ASP A 93 -10.30 4.24 14.06
CA ASP A 93 -9.75 3.39 13.02
C ASP A 93 -10.45 2.03 12.97
N VAL A 94 -10.55 1.48 11.76
CA VAL A 94 -10.98 0.11 11.51
C VAL A 94 -9.73 -0.75 11.30
N PRO A 95 -9.38 -1.66 12.22
CA PRO A 95 -8.22 -2.53 12.05
C PRO A 95 -8.53 -3.71 11.14
N VAL A 96 -7.63 -4.01 10.21
CA VAL A 96 -7.64 -5.20 9.38
C VAL A 96 -6.26 -5.85 9.43
N GLN A 97 -6.22 -7.11 9.88
CA GLN A 97 -4.99 -7.89 9.93
C GLN A 97 -4.78 -8.61 8.60
N CYS A 98 -3.61 -8.37 8.00
CA CYS A 98 -3.25 -8.93 6.71
C CYS A 98 -1.92 -9.67 6.78
N LYS A 99 -1.79 -10.70 5.94
CA LYS A 99 -0.53 -11.37 5.64
C LYS A 99 -0.04 -10.99 4.26
N ILE A 100 1.24 -10.63 4.16
CA ILE A 100 1.92 -10.38 2.91
C ILE A 100 2.52 -11.70 2.40
N SER A 101 2.20 -12.06 1.16
CA SER A 101 2.80 -13.22 0.50
C SER A 101 4.28 -12.97 0.16
N ASP A 102 4.98 -14.05 -0.18
CA ASP A 102 6.34 -13.97 -0.72
C ASP A 102 6.37 -13.54 -2.21
N GLU A 103 5.21 -13.32 -2.84
CA GLU A 103 5.15 -12.87 -4.23
C GLU A 103 5.76 -11.46 -4.38
N VAL A 104 6.59 -11.33 -5.41
CA VAL A 104 7.17 -10.05 -5.84
C VAL A 104 6.85 -9.83 -7.32
N LYS A 105 5.98 -8.85 -7.61
CA LYS A 105 5.75 -8.35 -8.97
C LYS A 105 6.79 -7.29 -9.31
N ARG A 106 7.18 -7.19 -10.58
CA ARG A 106 8.24 -6.27 -11.02
C ARG A 106 7.84 -5.47 -12.25
N ALA A 107 8.26 -4.21 -12.29
CA ALA A 107 8.24 -3.36 -13.48
C ALA A 107 9.59 -2.65 -13.64
N SER A 108 9.88 -2.17 -14.85
CA SER A 108 11.08 -1.40 -15.15
C SER A 108 10.68 -0.02 -15.62
N TYR A 109 11.25 1.02 -15.00
CA TYR A 109 11.07 2.40 -15.42
C TYR A 109 12.37 3.19 -15.22
N MET A 110 12.85 3.82 -16.29
CA MET A 110 14.03 4.68 -16.27
C MET A 110 13.63 6.06 -15.78
N GLY A 111 13.82 6.30 -14.49
CA GLY A 111 13.56 7.58 -13.83
C GLY A 111 14.14 7.58 -12.42
N ASP A 112 14.14 8.75 -11.78
CA ASP A 112 14.43 8.83 -10.36
C ASP A 112 13.32 8.18 -9.51
N ASP A 113 13.50 8.16 -8.18
CA ASP A 113 12.53 7.51 -7.30
C ASP A 113 11.14 8.15 -7.36
N GLN A 114 11.06 9.47 -7.52
CA GLN A 114 9.79 10.19 -7.58
C GLN A 114 9.07 9.88 -8.90
N GLU A 115 9.78 9.95 -10.02
CA GLU A 115 9.23 9.61 -11.34
C GLU A 115 8.76 8.14 -11.39
N LYS A 116 9.48 7.21 -10.75
CA LYS A 116 9.05 5.81 -10.63
C LYS A 116 7.76 5.65 -9.83
N ILE A 117 7.60 6.42 -8.75
CA ILE A 117 6.39 6.39 -7.90
C ILE A 117 5.20 6.94 -8.65
N GLU A 118 5.37 8.03 -9.37
CA GLU A 118 4.33 8.61 -10.22
C GLU A 118 3.93 7.63 -11.33
N TYR A 119 4.90 7.03 -12.00
CA TYR A 119 4.68 6.00 -13.02
C TYR A 119 3.87 4.81 -12.49
N ILE A 120 4.31 4.21 -11.38
CA ILE A 120 3.64 3.01 -10.84
C ILE A 120 2.31 3.35 -10.21
N GLY A 121 2.19 4.51 -9.56
CA GLY A 121 0.93 5.00 -9.00
C GLY A 121 -0.14 5.14 -10.08
N PHE A 122 0.17 5.84 -11.18
CA PHE A 122 -0.73 5.99 -12.32
C PHE A 122 -1.06 4.64 -12.98
N THR A 123 -0.06 3.78 -13.16
CA THR A 123 -0.25 2.47 -13.80
C THR A 123 -1.17 1.56 -12.98
N LEU A 124 -0.96 1.49 -11.66
CA LEU A 124 -1.79 0.70 -10.75
C LEU A 124 -3.19 1.29 -10.62
N GLU A 125 -3.32 2.61 -10.53
CA GLU A 125 -4.63 3.28 -10.52
C GLU A 125 -5.46 2.88 -11.74
N LYS A 126 -4.88 2.98 -12.96
CA LYS A 126 -5.57 2.59 -14.19
C LYS A 126 -5.88 1.10 -14.27
N PHE A 127 -4.97 0.25 -13.78
CA PHE A 127 -5.21 -1.17 -13.70
C PHE A 127 -6.43 -1.47 -12.81
N TYR A 128 -6.46 -0.97 -11.57
CA TYR A 128 -7.56 -1.26 -10.65
C TYR A 128 -8.87 -0.60 -11.06
N GLU A 129 -8.84 0.62 -11.60
CA GLU A 129 -10.01 1.29 -12.17
C GLU A 129 -10.67 0.42 -13.25
N SER A 130 -9.87 -0.19 -14.14
CA SER A 130 -10.38 -1.10 -15.18
C SER A 130 -10.98 -2.41 -14.62
N HIS A 131 -10.65 -2.77 -13.38
CA HIS A 131 -11.21 -3.91 -12.64
C HIS A 131 -12.30 -3.49 -11.64
N SER A 132 -12.82 -2.26 -11.75
CA SER A 132 -13.85 -1.71 -10.85
C SER A 132 -13.42 -1.70 -9.37
N ALA A 133 -12.13 -1.50 -9.11
CA ALA A 133 -11.57 -1.36 -7.78
C ALA A 133 -10.89 0.01 -7.63
N LYS A 134 -11.06 0.64 -6.46
CA LYS A 134 -10.40 1.90 -6.14
C LYS A 134 -8.98 1.65 -5.64
N PHE A 135 -8.03 2.51 -6.03
CA PHE A 135 -6.64 2.42 -5.61
C PHE A 135 -6.23 3.60 -4.73
N TYR A 136 -5.62 3.30 -3.59
CA TYR A 136 -5.04 4.26 -2.66
C TYR A 136 -3.53 4.08 -2.61
N LEU A 137 -2.76 5.14 -2.82
CA LEU A 137 -1.29 5.10 -2.70
C LEU A 137 -0.85 5.98 -1.54
N HIS A 138 -0.08 5.40 -0.63
CA HIS A 138 0.53 6.10 0.50
C HIS A 138 2.05 6.01 0.41
N ASP A 139 2.74 7.15 0.50
CA ASP A 139 4.20 7.16 0.59
C ASP A 139 4.65 7.17 2.06
N LEU A 140 5.26 6.06 2.50
CA LEU A 140 5.76 5.89 3.87
C LEU A 140 7.24 6.26 3.99
N ARG A 141 7.87 6.71 2.90
CA ARG A 141 9.26 7.17 2.96
C ARG A 141 9.32 8.46 3.78
N PRO A 142 10.45 8.72 4.46
CA PRO A 142 10.66 10.01 5.10
C PRO A 142 10.52 11.12 4.04
N PRO A 143 9.96 12.29 4.40
CA PRO A 143 9.96 13.44 3.51
C PRO A 143 11.39 13.70 3.04
N SER A 144 11.58 13.85 1.73
CA SER A 144 12.84 14.36 1.20
C SER A 144 13.09 15.74 1.83
N GLU A 145 14.22 15.91 2.52
CA GLU A 145 14.59 17.22 3.09
C GLU A 145 14.46 18.30 2.00
N PRO A 146 13.69 19.37 2.23
CA PRO A 146 13.73 20.51 1.32
C PRO A 146 15.11 21.17 1.46
N GLY A 147 15.98 20.92 0.48
CA GLY A 147 17.22 21.66 0.18
C GLY A 147 17.98 22.26 1.35
N ALA A 148 19.04 21.57 1.80
CA ALA A 148 20.16 22.20 2.50
C ALA A 148 20.99 23.08 1.55
#